data_AF-A0A257I1D9-F1
#
_entry.id   AF-A0A257I1D9-F1
#
_cell.length_a   1.000
_cell.length_b   1.000
_cell.length_c   1.000
_cell.angle_alpha   90.00
_cell.angle_beta   90.00
_cell.angle_gamma   90.00
#
_symmetry.space_group_name_H-M   'P 1'
#
loop_
_entity.id
_entity.type
_entity.pdbx_description
1 polymer ?
#
loop_
_entity_poly.entity_id
_entity_poly.type
_entity_poly.pdbx_seq_one_letter_code
_entity_poly.pdbx_strand_id
1 'polypeptide(L)'
;MKKLTLLLNIALLTIGLQAAAQTEIPKGFEKASIVLTDGSTLEGYAKDQMRKQASIQFYNPTTGKKTSYDANNLNSISINENKWICLQGDFFKQLNNSNPILLQKCSDVAGKPVYNGIETVISTGSQGKIDDQFQYNSNTNQLIPVSNKKG
;
A
#
# COMPACT_ATOMS: atom_id res chain seq x y z
N MET A 1 25.58 62.63 -41.93
CA MET A 1 24.92 62.63 -40.62
C MET A 1 24.35 61.24 -40.35
N LYS A 2 24.41 60.81 -39.09
CA LYS A 2 24.49 59.42 -38.59
C LYS A 2 23.25 58.57 -38.93
N LYS A 3 23.45 57.35 -39.46
CA LYS A 3 22.44 56.27 -39.46
C LYS A 3 22.54 55.54 -38.12
N LEU A 4 21.51 55.65 -37.29
CA LEU A 4 21.41 55.01 -35.99
C LEU A 4 20.77 53.62 -36.18
N THR A 5 21.60 52.57 -36.16
CA THR A 5 21.13 51.18 -36.24
C THR A 5 20.74 50.71 -34.84
N LEU A 6 19.45 50.56 -34.59
CA LEU A 6 18.91 50.00 -33.35
C LEU A 6 18.89 48.47 -33.46
N LEU A 7 19.81 47.78 -32.78
CA LEU A 7 19.81 46.32 -32.66
C LEU A 7 18.90 45.92 -31.49
N LEU A 8 17.75 45.32 -31.83
CA LEU A 8 16.81 44.74 -30.87
C LEU A 8 17.23 43.29 -30.58
N ASN A 9 17.87 43.04 -29.43
CA ASN A 9 18.14 41.68 -28.95
C ASN A 9 16.87 41.10 -28.30
N ILE A 10 16.12 40.30 -29.04
CA ILE A 10 15.03 39.49 -28.48
C ILE A 10 15.67 38.23 -27.89
N ALA A 11 15.95 38.26 -26.58
CA ALA A 11 16.27 37.05 -25.83
C ALA A 11 14.97 36.23 -25.69
N LEU A 12 14.80 35.24 -26.56
CA LEU A 12 13.70 34.30 -26.52
C LEU A 12 13.92 33.36 -25.33
N LEU A 13 13.29 33.68 -24.18
CA LEU A 13 13.19 32.78 -23.04
C LEU A 13 12.36 31.57 -23.47
N THR A 14 13.02 30.48 -23.84
CA THR A 14 12.40 29.17 -23.98
C THR A 14 12.09 28.64 -22.59
N ILE A 15 10.92 29.02 -22.06
CA ILE A 15 10.32 28.37 -20.90
C ILE A 15 9.96 26.96 -21.37
N GLY A 16 10.88 26.02 -21.16
CA GLY A 16 10.63 24.59 -21.35
C GLY A 16 9.52 24.19 -20.39
N LEU A 17 8.29 24.17 -20.88
CA LEU A 17 7.19 23.41 -20.30
C LEU A 17 7.63 21.95 -20.31
N GLN A 18 8.25 21.50 -19.22
CA GLN A 18 8.36 20.07 -18.93
C GLN A 18 6.92 19.60 -18.76
N ALA A 19 6.33 19.11 -19.84
CA ALA A 19 5.09 18.37 -19.79
C ALA A 19 5.34 17.24 -18.79
N ALA A 20 4.72 17.32 -17.62
CA ALA A 20 4.67 16.20 -16.69
C ALA A 20 4.10 15.04 -17.50
N ALA A 21 4.93 14.05 -17.82
CA ALA A 21 4.49 12.87 -18.52
C ALA A 21 3.39 12.25 -17.66
N GLN A 22 2.15 12.42 -18.10
CA GLN A 22 0.97 11.89 -17.42
C GLN A 22 1.07 10.37 -17.56
N THR A 23 1.63 9.73 -16.54
CA THR A 23 1.78 8.28 -16.53
C THR A 23 0.39 7.69 -16.42
N GLU A 24 -0.05 6.99 -17.46
CA GLU A 24 -1.35 6.33 -17.45
C GLU A 24 -1.42 5.37 -16.28
N ILE A 25 -2.46 5.54 -15.45
CA ILE A 25 -2.70 4.66 -14.31
C ILE A 25 -3.05 3.27 -14.86
N PRO A 26 -2.30 2.21 -14.48
CA PRO A 26 -2.58 0.89 -15.02
C PRO A 26 -3.99 0.41 -14.66
N LYS A 27 -4.64 -0.30 -15.58
CA LYS A 27 -6.01 -0.81 -15.38
C LYS A 27 -6.13 -1.65 -14.09
N GLY A 28 -7.14 -1.33 -13.29
CA GLY A 28 -7.46 -2.04 -12.03
C GLY A 28 -6.57 -1.64 -10.85
N PHE A 29 -5.80 -0.56 -10.97
CA PHE A 29 -5.11 0.07 -9.86
C PHE A 29 -5.94 1.25 -9.36
N GLU A 30 -6.02 1.38 -8.04
CA GLU A 30 -6.73 2.45 -7.34
C GLU A 30 -5.74 3.28 -6.51
N LYS A 31 -6.10 4.52 -6.18
CA LYS A 31 -5.21 5.40 -5.39
C LYS A 31 -4.91 4.72 -4.06
N ALA A 32 -3.63 4.68 -3.69
CA ALA A 32 -3.19 3.97 -2.51
C ALA A 32 -2.01 4.65 -1.82
N SER A 33 -1.90 4.37 -0.52
CA SER A 33 -0.75 4.72 0.30
C SER A 33 -0.35 3.48 1.11
N ILE A 34 0.93 3.15 1.11
CA ILE A 34 1.47 2.04 1.91
C ILE A 34 2.44 2.57 2.95
N VAL A 35 2.40 1.99 4.15
CA VAL A 35 3.39 2.24 5.20
C VAL A 35 4.26 0.99 5.30
N LEU A 36 5.54 1.11 4.97
CA LEU A 36 6.52 0.02 5.04
C LEU A 36 6.85 -0.31 6.51
N THR A 37 7.48 -1.47 6.75
CA THR A 37 7.89 -1.90 8.10
C THR A 37 8.85 -0.93 8.80
N ASP A 38 9.63 -0.16 8.03
CA ASP A 38 10.51 0.90 8.57
C ASP A 38 9.77 2.20 8.94
N GLY A 39 8.45 2.24 8.72
CA GLY A 39 7.59 3.39 8.99
C GLY A 39 7.52 4.42 7.85
N SER A 40 8.31 4.25 6.78
CA SER A 40 8.22 5.13 5.62
C SER A 40 6.89 4.94 4.88
N THR A 41 6.39 6.04 4.32
CA THR A 41 5.12 6.05 3.56
C THR A 41 5.40 6.25 2.07
N LEU A 42 4.80 5.41 1.22
CA LEU A 42 4.85 5.54 -0.23
C LEU A 42 3.44 5.80 -0.78
N GLU A 43 3.29 6.93 -1.46
CA GLU A 43 2.07 7.28 -2.20
C GLU A 43 2.12 6.73 -3.63
N GLY A 44 0.99 6.22 -4.11
CA GLY A 44 0.91 5.68 -5.46
C GLY A 44 -0.45 5.06 -5.75
N TYR A 45 -0.42 3.91 -6.41
CA TYR A 45 -1.62 3.15 -6.74
C TYR A 45 -1.43 1.68 -6.40
N ALA A 46 -2.48 0.98 -6.00
CA ALA A 46 -2.42 -0.43 -5.70
C ALA A 46 -3.55 -1.19 -6.38
N LYS A 47 -3.24 -2.43 -6.77
CA LYS A 47 -4.22 -3.44 -7.13
C LYS A 47 -4.33 -4.45 -5.99
N ASP A 48 -5.53 -4.58 -5.43
CA ASP A 48 -5.81 -5.54 -4.36
C ASP A 48 -5.71 -6.99 -4.90
N GLN A 49 -4.89 -7.80 -4.24
CA GLN A 49 -4.79 -9.23 -4.44
C GLN A 49 -4.78 -10.00 -3.11
N MET A 50 -5.17 -9.37 -1.99
CA MET A 50 -4.98 -9.87 -0.63
C MET A 50 -5.68 -11.21 -0.41
N ARG A 51 -6.95 -11.32 -0.80
CA ARG A 51 -7.73 -12.57 -0.66
C ARG A 51 -7.19 -13.73 -1.47
N LYS A 52 -6.65 -13.44 -2.67
CA LYS A 52 -6.22 -14.48 -3.62
C LYS A 52 -4.75 -14.88 -3.43
N GLN A 53 -3.89 -13.91 -3.13
CA GLN A 53 -2.44 -14.07 -3.16
C GLN A 53 -1.76 -13.71 -1.82
N ALA A 54 -2.48 -13.14 -0.85
CA ALA A 54 -1.90 -12.55 0.36
C ALA A 54 -0.83 -11.49 0.04
N SER A 55 -1.09 -10.68 -0.97
CA SER A 55 -0.22 -9.60 -1.41
C SER A 55 -1.02 -8.48 -2.07
N ILE A 56 -0.33 -7.38 -2.36
CA ILE A 56 -0.80 -6.33 -3.26
C ILE A 56 0.24 -6.08 -4.36
N GLN A 57 -0.22 -5.54 -5.49
CA GLN A 57 0.68 -4.98 -6.50
C GLN A 57 0.63 -3.46 -6.42
N PHE A 58 1.73 -2.84 -6.02
CA PHE A 58 1.88 -1.39 -5.89
C PHE A 58 2.53 -0.81 -7.14
N TYR A 59 2.03 0.32 -7.62
CA TYR A 59 2.57 1.09 -8.73
C TYR A 59 3.02 2.47 -8.22
N ASN A 60 4.31 2.74 -8.38
CA ASN A 60 4.91 4.02 -8.00
C ASN A 60 4.93 4.94 -9.24
N PRO A 61 4.15 6.04 -9.26
CA PRO A 61 4.03 6.90 -10.43
C PRO A 61 5.32 7.70 -10.73
N THR A 62 6.16 7.97 -9.73
CA THR A 62 7.44 8.67 -9.91
C THR A 62 8.47 7.82 -10.66
N THR A 63 8.45 6.50 -10.45
CA THR A 63 9.41 5.56 -11.07
C THR A 63 8.83 4.74 -12.21
N GLY A 64 7.50 4.71 -12.36
CA GLY A 64 6.79 3.82 -13.29
C GLY A 64 6.88 2.33 -12.95
N LYS A 65 7.43 1.96 -11.78
CA LYS A 65 7.66 0.56 -11.40
C LYS A 65 6.47 -0.04 -10.66
N LYS A 66 6.24 -1.33 -10.91
CA LYS A 66 5.33 -2.18 -10.14
C LYS A 66 6.12 -3.07 -9.20
N THR A 67 5.74 -3.10 -7.93
CA THR A 67 6.35 -3.93 -6.89
C THR A 67 5.26 -4.73 -6.18
N SER A 68 5.49 -6.01 -5.92
CA SER A 68 4.59 -6.79 -5.09
C SER A 68 5.03 -6.66 -3.63
N TYR A 69 4.07 -6.42 -2.74
CA TYR A 69 4.29 -6.41 -1.30
C TYR A 69 3.35 -7.41 -0.63
N ASP A 70 3.88 -8.22 0.26
CA ASP A 70 3.08 -8.99 1.21
C ASP A 70 2.89 -8.22 2.52
N ALA A 71 2.11 -8.77 3.45
CA ALA A 71 1.88 -8.14 4.74
C ALA A 71 3.11 -8.19 5.69
N ASN A 72 4.16 -8.95 5.37
CA ASN A 72 5.43 -8.87 6.12
C ASN A 72 6.27 -7.67 5.68
N ASN A 73 6.00 -7.09 4.50
CA ASN A 73 6.71 -5.91 4.02
C ASN A 73 6.09 -4.58 4.51
N LEU A 74 4.89 -4.64 5.08
CA LEU A 74 4.05 -3.47 5.35
C LEU A 74 3.59 -3.44 6.81
N ASN A 75 3.41 -2.23 7.35
CA ASN A 75 2.67 -1.99 8.58
C ASN A 75 1.18 -1.77 8.28
N SER A 76 0.87 -1.02 7.21
CA SER A 76 -0.51 -0.75 6.80
C SER A 76 -0.61 -0.36 5.32
N ILE A 77 -1.82 -0.41 4.79
CA ILE A 77 -2.15 0.05 3.44
C ILE A 77 -3.52 0.72 3.44
N SER A 78 -3.65 1.80 2.67
CA SER A 78 -4.92 2.40 2.29
C SER A 78 -5.11 2.27 0.78
N ILE A 79 -6.28 1.80 0.35
CA ILE A 79 -6.70 1.78 -1.06
C ILE A 79 -8.06 2.47 -1.13
N ASN A 80 -8.12 3.59 -1.84
CA ASN A 80 -9.21 4.56 -1.74
C ASN A 80 -9.50 4.93 -0.26
N GLU A 81 -10.71 4.68 0.22
CA GLU A 81 -11.14 4.97 1.59
C GLU A 81 -10.96 3.78 2.54
N ASN A 82 -10.62 2.61 2.01
CA ASN A 82 -10.46 1.40 2.80
C ASN A 82 -9.04 1.35 3.39
N LYS A 83 -8.95 0.89 4.64
CA LYS A 83 -7.68 0.72 5.36
C LYS A 83 -7.49 -0.72 5.78
N TRP A 84 -6.26 -1.18 5.72
CA TRP A 84 -5.84 -2.47 6.24
C TRP A 84 -4.62 -2.30 7.13
N ILE A 85 -4.61 -3.06 8.22
CA ILE A 85 -3.46 -3.24 9.10
C ILE A 85 -2.82 -4.58 8.77
N CYS A 86 -1.50 -4.61 8.68
CA CYS A 86 -0.75 -5.84 8.46
C CYS A 86 -0.28 -6.39 9.80
N LEU A 87 -0.73 -7.59 10.16
CA LEU A 87 -0.42 -8.23 11.44
C LEU A 87 -0.08 -9.69 11.19
N GLN A 88 1.02 -10.18 11.77
CA GLN A 88 1.38 -11.60 11.73
C GLN A 88 1.44 -12.18 10.29
N GLY A 89 1.87 -11.36 9.33
CA GLY A 89 1.97 -11.74 7.92
C GLY A 89 0.65 -11.77 7.14
N ASP A 90 -0.45 -11.31 7.73
CA ASP A 90 -1.78 -11.21 7.08
C ASP A 90 -2.32 -9.77 7.04
N PHE A 91 -3.19 -9.51 6.07
CA PHE A 91 -3.93 -8.27 5.90
C PHE A 91 -5.26 -8.31 6.64
N PHE A 92 -5.54 -7.29 7.44
CA PHE A 92 -6.78 -7.13 8.20
C PHE A 92 -7.46 -5.82 7.82
N LYS A 93 -8.66 -5.88 7.23
CA LYS A 93 -9.44 -4.68 6.91
C LYS A 93 -9.96 -4.04 8.19
N GLN A 94 -9.75 -2.75 8.34
CA GLN A 94 -10.26 -1.95 9.44
C GLN A 94 -11.73 -1.57 9.17
N LEU A 95 -12.61 -1.91 10.13
CA LEU A 95 -14.06 -1.72 10.04
C LEU A 95 -14.57 -0.50 10.81
N ASN A 96 -13.76 0.07 11.70
CA ASN A 96 -14.10 1.25 12.51
C ASN A 96 -12.85 2.13 12.71
N ASN A 97 -13.03 3.33 13.30
CA ASN A 97 -11.93 4.26 13.61
C ASN A 97 -11.74 4.45 15.14
N SER A 98 -12.12 3.46 15.96
CA SER A 98 -12.03 3.53 17.43
C SER A 98 -10.96 2.59 17.99
N ASN A 99 -10.68 2.69 19.29
CA ASN A 99 -9.87 1.72 20.04
C ASN A 99 -10.75 1.03 21.09
N PRO A 100 -10.89 -0.31 21.11
CA PRO A 100 -10.25 -1.27 20.19
C PRO A 100 -10.73 -1.13 18.73
N ILE A 101 -9.80 -1.43 17.82
CA ILE A 101 -10.04 -1.44 16.37
C ILE A 101 -10.73 -2.77 16.03
N LEU A 102 -11.85 -2.69 15.33
CA LEU A 102 -12.52 -3.85 14.75
C LEU A 102 -11.88 -4.14 13.39
N LEU A 103 -11.37 -5.35 13.25
CA LEU A 103 -10.66 -5.84 12.09
C LEU A 103 -11.38 -7.04 11.47
N GLN A 104 -11.25 -7.22 10.16
CA GLN A 104 -11.66 -8.43 9.44
C GLN A 104 -10.48 -9.01 8.66
N LYS A 105 -10.15 -10.29 8.89
CA LYS A 105 -9.05 -10.96 8.19
C LYS A 105 -9.36 -11.07 6.69
N CYS A 106 -8.43 -10.64 5.84
CA CYS A 106 -8.60 -10.53 4.39
C CYS A 106 -7.61 -11.37 3.58
N SER A 107 -6.59 -11.93 4.21
CA SER A 107 -5.65 -12.83 3.56
C SER A 107 -5.44 -14.09 4.38
N ASP A 108 -4.81 -15.06 3.75
CA ASP A 108 -4.24 -16.21 4.44
C ASP A 108 -2.85 -16.50 3.87
N VAL A 109 -1.83 -16.31 4.70
CA VAL A 109 -0.44 -16.68 4.40
C VAL A 109 -0.08 -18.07 4.94
N ALA A 110 -0.95 -18.71 5.72
CA ALA A 110 -0.67 -20.02 6.31
C ALA A 110 -0.34 -21.06 5.22
N GLY A 111 0.69 -21.87 5.47
CA GLY A 111 1.15 -22.89 4.53
C GLY A 111 1.93 -22.35 3.32
N LYS A 112 2.09 -21.03 3.17
CA LYS A 112 2.92 -20.45 2.11
C LYS A 112 4.39 -20.36 2.55
N PRO A 113 5.34 -20.58 1.62
CA PRO A 113 6.75 -20.34 1.90
C PRO A 113 7.01 -18.85 2.07
N VAL A 114 7.71 -18.50 3.16
CA VAL A 114 8.24 -17.17 3.45
C VAL A 114 9.75 -17.28 3.55
N TYR A 115 10.46 -16.33 2.97
CA TYR A 115 11.92 -16.33 2.93
C TYR A 115 12.48 -15.44 4.04
N ASN A 116 13.25 -16.03 4.95
CA ASN A 116 14.01 -15.33 5.98
C ASN A 116 15.50 -15.36 5.59
N GLY A 117 15.92 -14.39 4.77
CA GLY A 117 17.24 -14.43 4.13
C GLY A 117 17.31 -15.55 3.09
N ILE A 118 18.21 -16.52 3.31
CA ILE A 118 18.35 -17.70 2.44
C ILE A 118 17.47 -18.87 2.87
N GLU A 119 16.84 -18.79 4.05
CA GLU A 119 16.04 -19.88 4.61
C GLU A 119 14.57 -19.75 4.17
N THR A 120 13.97 -20.86 3.77
CA THR A 120 12.52 -20.94 3.52
C THR A 120 11.83 -21.51 4.75
N VAL A 121 10.91 -20.73 5.32
CA VAL A 121 10.06 -21.13 6.45
C VAL A 121 8.62 -21.22 5.95
N ILE A 122 7.86 -22.21 6.42
CA ILE A 122 6.42 -22.26 6.16
C ILE A 122 5.73 -21.33 7.14
N SER A 123 5.03 -20.31 6.62
CA SER A 123 4.28 -19.41 7.49
C SER A 123 3.16 -20.16 8.19
N THR A 124 3.05 -19.97 9.50
CA THR A 124 1.90 -20.45 10.29
C THR A 124 0.67 -19.57 10.08
N GLY A 125 0.84 -18.38 9.49
CA GLY A 125 -0.19 -17.37 9.35
C GLY A 125 -0.72 -16.84 10.69
N SER A 126 -1.67 -15.92 10.61
CA SER A 126 -2.44 -15.47 11.76
C SER A 126 -3.58 -16.45 12.09
N GLN A 127 -4.08 -16.40 13.32
CA GLN A 127 -5.28 -17.15 13.73
C GLN A 127 -6.53 -16.83 12.88
N GLY A 128 -7.47 -17.77 12.84
CA GLY A 128 -8.76 -17.65 12.14
C GLY A 128 -8.66 -17.76 10.61
N LYS A 129 -9.82 -17.70 9.95
CA LYS A 129 -9.95 -17.75 8.49
C LYS A 129 -10.27 -16.36 7.92
N ILE A 130 -10.17 -16.24 6.60
CA ILE A 130 -10.68 -15.05 5.88
C ILE A 130 -12.14 -14.79 6.30
N ASP A 131 -12.48 -13.51 6.46
CA ASP A 131 -13.76 -12.97 6.95
C ASP A 131 -14.04 -13.06 8.45
N ASP A 132 -13.22 -13.80 9.22
CA ASP A 132 -13.30 -13.74 10.68
C ASP A 132 -12.96 -12.33 11.19
N GLN A 133 -13.64 -11.91 12.27
CA GLN A 133 -13.48 -10.59 12.87
C GLN A 133 -12.67 -10.65 14.16
N PHE A 134 -11.94 -9.57 14.42
CA PHE A 134 -11.03 -9.45 15.56
C PHE A 134 -11.13 -8.06 16.18
N GLN A 135 -10.93 -7.98 17.49
CA GLN A 135 -10.60 -6.74 18.17
C GLN A 135 -9.08 -6.61 18.29
N TYR A 136 -8.55 -5.49 17.84
CA TYR A 136 -7.14 -5.15 17.93
C TYR A 136 -6.94 -3.93 18.84
N ASN A 137 -6.16 -4.11 19.89
CA ASN A 137 -5.72 -3.01 20.75
C ASN A 137 -4.31 -2.58 20.34
N SER A 138 -4.20 -1.42 19.72
CA SER A 138 -2.93 -0.88 19.22
C SER A 138 -1.93 -0.55 20.33
N ASN A 139 -2.39 -0.36 21.57
CA ASN A 139 -1.51 -0.02 22.70
C ASN A 139 -0.82 -1.26 23.27
N THR A 140 -1.50 -2.42 23.25
CA THR A 140 -0.96 -3.68 23.79
C THR A 140 -0.54 -4.66 22.70
N ASN A 141 -0.74 -4.30 21.42
CA ASN A 141 -0.53 -5.16 20.26
C ASN A 141 -1.25 -6.51 20.37
N GLN A 142 -2.44 -6.52 20.98
CA GLN A 142 -3.25 -7.72 21.19
C GLN A 142 -4.34 -7.84 20.12
N LEU A 143 -4.40 -8.99 19.47
CA LEU A 143 -5.43 -9.37 18.50
C LEU A 143 -6.31 -10.48 19.09
N ILE A 144 -7.58 -10.18 19.32
CA ILE A 144 -8.53 -11.06 20.01
C ILE A 144 -9.67 -11.43 19.05
N PRO A 145 -9.93 -12.73 18.79
CA PRO A 145 -11.06 -13.14 17.95
C PRO A 145 -12.40 -12.67 18.52
N VAL A 146 -13.25 -12.08 17.68
CA VAL A 146 -14.64 -11.82 18.02
C VAL A 146 -15.38 -13.14 17.92
N SER A 147 -15.65 -13.77 19.06
CA SER A 147 -16.45 -14.99 19.11
C SER A 147 -17.90 -14.65 18.78
N ASN A 148 -18.33 -14.96 17.55
CA ASN A 148 -19.75 -15.04 17.26
C ASN A 148 -20.27 -16.28 18.01
N LYS A 149 -20.86 -16.08 19.21
CA LYS A 149 -21.77 -17.09 19.76
C LYS A 149 -22.84 -17.30 18.69
N LYS A 150 -22.77 -18.42 17.97
CA LYS A 150 -23.93 -18.96 17.28
C LYS A 150 -24.93 -19.30 18.40
N GLY A 151 -25.87 -18.39 18.64
CA GLY A 151 -27.12 -18.74 19.30
C GLY A 151 -27.94 -19.64 18.41
#